data_AF-A0A519KJN1-F1
#
_entry.id   AF-A0A519KJN1-F1
#
_cell.length_a   1.000
_cell.length_b   1.000
_cell.length_c   1.000
_cell.angle_alpha   90.00
_cell.angle_beta   90.00
_cell.angle_gamma   90.00
#
_symmetry.space_group_name_H-M   'P 1'
#
loop_
_entity.id
_entity.type
_entity.pdbx_description
1 polymer ?
#
loop_
_entity_poly.entity_id
_entity_poly.type
_entity_poly.pdbx_seq_one_letter_code
_entity_poly.pdbx_strand_id
1 'polypeptide(L)'
;MAHIRNFGFFAQLRSEASSHVIRFHGGKPARSGRGLTFWFMPESASISEVPMDDREMTIFVKGRSKDFQDVGVQGTITWRVADPDLLAQRVDFSIGLVTGEHQNEPLQRIETR
;
A
#
# COMPACT_ATOMS: atom_id res chain seq x y z
N MET A 1 10.54 0.93 3.26
CA MET A 1 9.47 1.17 4.26
C MET A 1 9.63 2.57 4.83
N ALA A 2 8.52 3.26 5.15
CA ALA A 2 8.61 4.59 5.74
C ALA A 2 9.21 4.55 7.15
N HIS A 3 10.21 5.38 7.40
CA HIS A 3 10.80 5.53 8.73
C HIS A 3 10.10 6.65 9.50
N ILE A 4 9.51 6.31 10.63
CA ILE A 4 8.87 7.27 11.55
C ILE A 4 9.78 7.49 12.77
N ARG A 5 10.04 8.75 13.10
CA ARG A 5 10.69 9.16 14.35
C ARG A 5 9.74 10.01 15.17
N ASN A 6 9.43 9.56 16.39
CA ASN A 6 8.54 10.26 17.31
C ASN A 6 9.34 11.21 18.22
N PHE A 7 8.85 12.44 18.35
CA PHE A 7 9.40 13.52 19.18
C PHE A 7 8.31 14.06 20.12
N GLY A 8 7.71 13.17 20.92
CA GLY A 8 6.60 13.51 21.80
C GLY A 8 5.32 13.82 21.00
N PHE A 9 4.94 15.09 20.91
CA PHE A 9 3.71 15.53 20.23
C PHE A 9 3.80 15.58 18.71
N PHE A 10 5.02 15.54 18.15
CA PHE A 10 5.26 15.56 16.72
C PHE A 10 6.02 14.31 16.30
N ALA A 11 5.77 13.86 15.08
CA ALA A 11 6.51 12.78 14.45
C ALA A 11 7.01 13.22 13.08
N GLN A 12 8.19 12.74 12.71
CA GLN A 12 8.77 12.93 11.39
C GLN A 12 8.66 11.61 10.63
N LEU A 13 8.05 11.64 9.45
CA LEU A 13 8.08 10.54 8.51
C LEU A 13 9.07 10.83 7.39
N ARG A 14 9.89 9.84 7.06
CA ARG A 14 10.74 9.79 5.88
C ARG A 14 10.37 8.59 5.03
N SER A 15 9.85 8.85 3.84
CA SER A 15 9.55 7.83 2.83
C SER A 15 10.77 7.53 1.97
N GLU A 16 10.89 6.29 1.52
CA GLU A 16 11.86 5.87 0.52
C GLU A 16 11.33 6.20 -0.89
N ALA A 17 12.22 6.28 -1.89
CA ALA A 17 11.80 6.55 -3.26
C ALA A 17 11.00 5.39 -3.89
N SER A 18 11.14 4.18 -3.35
CA SER A 18 10.38 2.97 -3.68
C SER A 18 8.93 2.99 -3.19
N SER A 19 8.58 3.91 -2.29
CA SER A 19 7.21 4.05 -1.78
C SER A 19 6.62 5.42 -2.06
N HIS A 20 5.31 5.44 -2.28
CA HIS A 20 4.52 6.66 -2.45
C HIS A 20 3.70 6.87 -1.19
N VAL A 21 3.86 8.02 -0.55
CA VAL A 21 3.19 8.31 0.72
C VAL A 21 2.17 9.41 0.54
N ILE A 22 0.98 9.16 1.09
CA ILE A 22 -0.14 10.08 1.10
C ILE A 22 -0.47 10.41 2.55
N ARG A 23 -0.35 11.68 2.90
CA ARG A 23 -0.79 12.23 4.18
C ARG A 23 -2.20 12.75 4.06
N PHE A 24 -3.09 12.25 4.89
CA PHE A 24 -4.43 12.77 5.12
C PHE A 24 -4.49 13.57 6.41
N HIS A 25 -5.27 14.65 6.39
CA HIS A 25 -5.60 15.44 7.58
C HIS A 25 -7.05 15.89 7.48
N GLY A 26 -7.85 15.63 8.51
CA GLY A 26 -9.28 15.96 8.51
C GLY A 26 -10.05 15.33 7.33
N GLY A 27 -9.67 14.13 6.90
CA GLY A 27 -10.33 13.41 5.80
C GLY A 27 -9.96 13.86 4.38
N LYS A 28 -9.00 14.79 4.21
CA LYS A 28 -8.54 15.26 2.89
C LYS A 28 -7.05 14.97 2.68
N PRO A 29 -6.61 14.64 1.45
CA PRO A 29 -5.19 14.47 1.15
C PRO A 29 -4.50 15.84 1.24
N ALA A 30 -3.56 15.96 2.17
CA ALA A 30 -2.78 17.17 2.40
C ALA A 30 -1.45 17.16 1.64
N ARG A 31 -0.84 15.98 1.46
CA ARG A 31 0.43 15.82 0.74
C ARG A 31 0.51 14.42 0.13
N SER A 32 0.96 14.31 -1.11
CA SER A 32 1.08 13.04 -1.84
C SER A 32 2.37 13.07 -2.69
N GLY A 33 3.15 11.99 -2.65
CA GLY A 33 4.39 11.89 -3.43
C GLY A 33 5.36 10.80 -2.96
N ARG A 34 6.38 10.56 -3.77
CA ARG A 34 7.46 9.58 -3.50
C ARG A 34 8.63 10.23 -2.76
N GLY A 35 9.27 9.48 -1.86
CA GLY A 35 10.47 9.96 -1.15
C GLY A 35 10.24 11.20 -0.28
N LEU A 36 8.99 11.47 0.10
CA LEU A 36 8.66 12.65 0.88
C LEU A 36 9.18 12.55 2.31
N THR A 37 9.62 13.68 2.84
CA THR A 37 9.91 13.85 4.26
C THR A 37 9.03 14.95 4.82
N PHE A 38 8.26 14.65 5.87
CA PHE A 38 7.38 15.63 6.49
C PHE A 38 7.15 15.37 7.97
N TRP A 39 6.84 16.46 8.68
CA TRP A 39 6.37 16.44 10.05
C TRP A 39 4.85 16.32 10.11
N PHE A 40 4.35 15.57 11.08
CA PHE A 40 2.92 15.38 11.31
C PHE A 40 2.63 15.20 12.81
N MET A 41 1.38 15.47 13.22
CA MET A 41 0.89 15.14 14.55
C MET A 41 0.21 13.77 14.50
N PRO A 42 0.66 12.75 15.26
CA PRO A 42 0.10 11.40 15.21
C PRO A 42 -1.40 11.33 15.53
N GLU A 43 -1.94 12.22 16.36
CA GLU A 43 -3.34 12.19 16.80
C GLU A 43 -4.34 12.66 15.71
N SER A 44 -3.89 13.45 14.73
CA SER A 44 -4.77 14.08 13.73
C SER A 44 -4.39 13.79 12.28
N ALA A 45 -3.34 12.99 12.07
CA ALA A 45 -2.91 12.57 10.75
C ALA A 45 -3.40 11.15 10.48
N SER A 46 -3.62 10.84 9.21
CA SER A 46 -3.60 9.47 8.70
C SER A 46 -2.61 9.42 7.55
N ILE A 47 -1.88 8.32 7.42
CA ILE A 47 -0.83 8.17 6.41
C ILE A 47 -1.01 6.82 5.73
N SER A 48 -0.99 6.84 4.40
CA SER A 48 -1.01 5.64 3.58
C SER A 48 0.30 5.53 2.81
N GLU A 49 0.93 4.35 2.85
CA GLU A 49 2.15 4.03 2.10
C GLU A 49 1.80 3.02 1.00
N VAL A 50 1.86 3.45 -0.25
CA VAL A 50 1.61 2.60 -1.40
C VAL A 50 2.95 2.23 -2.02
N PRO A 51 3.28 0.94 -2.15
CA PRO A 51 4.57 0.57 -2.69
C PRO A 51 4.56 0.68 -4.22
N MET A 52 5.62 1.26 -4.78
CA MET A 52 5.76 1.51 -6.23
C MET A 52 6.64 0.49 -6.94
N ASP A 53 7.21 -0.46 -6.21
CA ASP A 53 8.07 -1.51 -6.75
C ASP A 53 7.24 -2.57 -7.49
N ASP A 54 7.86 -3.22 -8.48
CA ASP A 54 7.27 -4.35 -9.18
C ASP A 54 7.08 -5.52 -8.19
N ARG A 55 5.88 -6.09 -8.18
CA ARG A 55 5.48 -7.19 -7.29
C ARG A 55 5.03 -8.39 -8.10
N GLU A 56 5.39 -9.56 -7.61
CA GLU A 56 4.93 -10.83 -8.17
C GLU A 56 3.79 -11.38 -7.32
N MET A 57 2.73 -11.85 -7.99
CA MET A 57 1.60 -12.51 -7.37
C MET A 57 1.38 -13.87 -8.03
N THR A 58 1.31 -14.93 -7.24
CA THR A 58 1.00 -16.26 -7.75
C THR A 58 -0.51 -16.41 -7.89
N ILE A 59 -0.97 -16.76 -9.07
CA ILE A 59 -2.38 -17.06 -9.34
C ILE A 59 -2.58 -18.56 -9.51
N PHE A 60 -3.73 -19.04 -9.06
CA PHE A 60 -4.18 -20.40 -9.28
C PHE A 60 -5.61 -20.38 -9.79
N VAL A 61 -5.77 -20.65 -11.07
CA VAL A 61 -7.06 -20.62 -11.75
C VAL A 61 -7.51 -22.03 -12.02
N LYS A 62 -8.68 -22.39 -11.48
CA LYS A 62 -9.40 -23.61 -11.85
C LYS A 62 -10.47 -23.24 -12.87
N GLY A 63 -10.48 -23.94 -13.99
CA GLY A 63 -11.44 -23.71 -15.05
C GLY A 63 -11.81 -25.01 -15.77
N ARG A 64 -12.90 -24.96 -16.51
CA ARG A 64 -13.30 -26.05 -17.40
C ARG A 64 -12.84 -25.74 -18.81
N SER A 65 -12.13 -26.67 -19.44
CA SER A 65 -11.72 -26.55 -20.82
C SER A 65 -12.92 -26.62 -21.77
N LYS A 66 -12.70 -26.26 -23.04
CA LYS A 66 -13.73 -26.31 -24.09
C LYS A 66 -14.31 -27.71 -24.30
N ASP A 67 -13.53 -28.74 -24.04
CA ASP A 67 -13.92 -30.16 -24.11
C ASP A 67 -14.35 -30.72 -22.75
N PHE A 68 -14.77 -29.85 -21.83
CA PHE A 68 -15.41 -30.23 -20.57
C PHE A 68 -14.49 -30.96 -19.58
N GLN A 69 -13.17 -30.78 -19.65
CA GLN A 69 -12.22 -31.30 -18.67
C GLN A 69 -11.92 -30.26 -17.57
N ASP A 70 -11.70 -30.71 -16.34
CA ASP A 70 -11.25 -29.84 -15.25
C ASP A 70 -9.76 -29.56 -15.39
N VAL A 71 -9.39 -28.28 -15.49
CA VAL A 71 -8.00 -27.84 -15.65
C VAL A 71 -7.64 -26.86 -14.54
N GLY A 72 -6.51 -27.10 -13.88
CA GLY A 72 -5.88 -26.17 -12.95
C GLY A 72 -4.65 -25.54 -13.60
N VAL A 73 -4.62 -24.21 -13.68
CA VAL A 73 -3.47 -23.45 -14.17
C VAL A 73 -2.88 -22.67 -13.00
N GLN A 74 -1.61 -22.93 -12.69
CA GLN A 74 -0.83 -22.10 -11.79
C GLN A 74 0.09 -21.19 -12.62
N GLY A 75 0.15 -19.92 -12.26
CA GLY A 75 1.02 -18.96 -12.93
C GLY A 75 1.42 -17.82 -12.01
N THR A 76 2.32 -16.97 -12.48
CA THR A 76 2.77 -15.78 -11.77
C THR A 76 2.47 -14.55 -12.61
N ILE A 77 1.87 -13.53 -11.99
CA ILE A 77 1.63 -12.23 -12.60
C ILE A 77 2.52 -11.21 -11.91
N THR A 78 3.36 -10.53 -12.69
CA THR A 78 4.09 -9.36 -12.22
C THR A 78 3.24 -8.12 -12.45
N TRP A 79 3.04 -7.31 -11.41
CA TRP A 79 2.25 -6.09 -11.45
C TRP A 79 2.97 -4.95 -10.77
N ARG A 80 2.60 -3.72 -11.15
CA ARG A 80 3.09 -2.49 -10.53
C ARG A 80 1.97 -1.46 -10.47
N VAL A 81 2.04 -0.57 -9.50
CA VAL A 81 1.03 0.47 -9.32
C VAL A 81 1.22 1.57 -10.36
N ALA A 82 0.19 1.82 -11.18
CA ALA A 82 0.18 2.92 -12.14
C ALA A 82 -0.28 4.25 -11.53
N ASP A 83 -1.28 4.20 -10.64
CA ASP A 83 -1.84 5.37 -9.94
C ASP A 83 -1.94 5.09 -8.43
N PRO A 84 -1.01 5.60 -7.61
CA PRO A 84 -1.03 5.42 -6.17
C PRO A 84 -2.18 6.12 -5.46
N ASP A 85 -2.58 7.31 -5.95
CA ASP A 85 -3.61 8.13 -5.31
C ASP A 85 -4.98 7.48 -5.44
N LEU A 86 -5.26 6.86 -6.59
CA LEU A 86 -6.47 6.08 -6.79
C LEU A 86 -6.44 4.77 -6.01
N LEU A 87 -5.28 4.10 -5.95
CA LEU A 87 -5.16 2.81 -5.25
C LEU A 87 -5.38 2.97 -3.74
N ALA A 88 -4.83 4.02 -3.13
CA ALA A 88 -5.02 4.31 -1.70
C ALA A 88 -6.47 4.61 -1.31
N GLN A 89 -7.33 5.00 -2.27
CA GLN A 89 -8.76 5.18 -2.02
C GLN A 89 -9.55 3.87 -2.06
N ARG A 90 -9.02 2.84 -2.76
CA ARG A 90 -9.71 1.56 -2.99
C ARG A 90 -9.28 0.47 -2.02
N VAL A 91 -8.02 0.49 -1.61
CA VAL A 91 -7.42 -0.49 -0.70
C VAL A 91 -6.77 0.27 0.44
N ASP A 92 -6.95 -0.23 1.66
CA ASP A 92 -6.42 0.42 2.85
C ASP A 92 -4.92 0.11 3.01
N PHE A 93 -4.10 1.08 2.63
CA PHE A 93 -2.64 1.07 2.79
C PHE A 93 -2.17 1.87 4.02
N SER A 94 -3.06 2.10 5.00
CA SER A 94 -2.72 2.91 6.18
C SER A 94 -1.61 2.27 7.02
N ILE A 95 -0.65 3.09 7.44
CA ILE A 95 0.43 2.68 8.34
C ILE A 95 0.18 3.18 9.75
N GLY A 96 0.67 2.45 10.74
CA GLY A 96 0.63 2.79 12.15
C GLY A 96 1.58 3.95 12.39
N LEU A 97 1.06 5.03 12.98
CA LEU A 97 1.81 6.27 13.13
C LEU A 97 2.88 6.22 14.23
N VAL A 98 2.88 5.16 15.03
CA VAL A 98 3.84 4.92 16.11
C VAL A 98 4.95 3.96 15.65
N THR A 99 4.59 2.90 14.92
CA THR A 99 5.50 1.82 14.50
C THR A 99 5.99 1.95 13.06
N GLY A 100 5.26 2.65 12.19
CA GLY A 100 5.53 2.71 10.75
C GLY A 100 5.11 1.45 9.98
N GLU A 101 4.51 0.46 10.65
CA GLU A 101 4.05 -0.78 10.03
C GLU A 101 2.66 -0.62 9.43
N HIS A 102 2.35 -1.34 8.35
CA HIS A 102 0.99 -1.34 7.80
C HIS A 102 -0.02 -1.87 8.83
N GLN A 103 -1.11 -1.13 9.08
CA GLN A 103 -2.13 -1.52 10.06
C GLN A 103 -3.01 -2.68 9.58
N ASN A 104 -3.07 -2.86 8.25
CA ASN A 104 -3.76 -3.96 7.59
C ASN A 104 -2.73 -4.66 6.69
N GLU A 105 -2.88 -5.96 6.40
CA GLU A 105 -2.07 -6.66 5.39
C GLU A 105 -2.62 -6.32 3.99
N PRO A 106 -2.20 -5.21 3.35
CA PRO A 106 -2.92 -4.65 2.22
C PRO A 106 -2.69 -5.49 0.97
N LEU A 107 -1.51 -6.11 0.91
CA LEU A 107 -1.04 -6.96 -0.17
C LEU A 107 -1.87 -8.24 -0.25
N GLN A 108 -2.18 -8.87 0.88
CA GLN A 108 -3.00 -10.09 0.91
C GLN A 108 -4.43 -9.83 0.40
N ARG A 109 -4.99 -8.62 0.60
CA ARG A 109 -6.29 -8.26 0.01
C ARG A 109 -6.27 -8.13 -1.51
N ILE A 110 -5.12 -7.78 -2.10
CA ILE A 110 -4.97 -7.78 -3.55
C ILE A 110 -4.89 -9.23 -4.07
N GLU A 111 -4.22 -10.12 -3.33
CA GLU A 111 -4.05 -11.52 -3.70
C GLU A 111 -5.32 -12.37 -3.57
N THR A 112 -6.24 -11.99 -2.68
CA THR A 112 -7.44 -12.78 -2.38
C THR A 112 -8.63 -12.47 -3.31
N ARG A 113 -8.56 -11.42 -4.13
CA ARG A 113 -9.71 -10.92 -4.92
C ARG A 113 -9.58 -11.13 -6.43
#